data_AF-A0A426U2U2-F1
#
_entry.id   AF-A0A426U2U2-F1
#
_cell.length_a   1.000
_cell.length_b   1.000
_cell.length_c   1.000
_cell.angle_alpha   90.00
_cell.angle_beta   90.00
_cell.angle_gamma   90.00
#
_symmetry.space_group_name_H-M   'P 1'
#
loop_
_entity.id
_entity.type
_entity.pdbx_description
1 polymer ?
#
loop_
_entity_poly.entity_id
_entity_poly.type
_entity_poly.pdbx_seq_one_letter_code
_entity_poly.pdbx_strand_id
1 'polypeptide(L)'
;MARIVGRFQKARLDYQSRIGRPVTIEEIAQTIGITRQSMSDIENGRSLPRYGTLAKLCQLYGVEPGDLLDYEDRRTLHLATA
;
A
#
# COMPACT_ATOMS: atom_id res chain seq x y z
N MET A 1 19.94 -2.95 6.18
CA MET A 1 19.08 -4.05 6.64
C MET A 1 17.98 -4.23 5.63
N ALA A 2 17.71 -5.46 5.23
CA ALA A 2 16.58 -5.76 4.37
C ALA A 2 15.26 -5.52 5.12
N ARG A 3 14.26 -4.94 4.45
CA ARG A 3 12.94 -4.68 5.04
C ARG A 3 11.83 -4.77 4.01
N ILE A 4 10.65 -5.16 4.48
CA ILE A 4 9.42 -5.08 3.70
C ILE A 4 8.87 -3.65 3.81
N VAL A 5 8.50 -3.06 2.68
CA VAL A 5 7.88 -1.73 2.59
C VAL A 5 6.58 -1.78 1.83
N GLY A 6 5.72 -0.79 2.07
CA GLY A 6 4.43 -0.67 1.40
C GLY A 6 4.45 0.31 0.23
N ARG A 7 3.69 0.03 -0.83
CA ARG A 7 3.40 0.90 -1.97
C ARG A 7 1.94 1.38 -1.97
N PHE A 8 1.35 1.55 -0.79
CA PHE A 8 -0.09 1.78 -0.62
C PHE A 8 -0.59 3.13 -1.19
N GLN A 9 0.22 4.20 -1.11
CA GLN A 9 -0.16 5.49 -1.70
C GLN A 9 -0.31 5.38 -3.22
N LYS A 10 0.67 4.73 -3.87
CA LYS A 10 0.65 4.49 -5.31
C LYS A 10 -0.60 3.68 -5.69
N ALA A 11 -0.87 2.59 -4.98
CA ALA A 11 -2.05 1.77 -5.23
C ALA A 11 -3.38 2.56 -5.13
N ARG A 12 -3.51 3.47 -4.16
CA ARG A 12 -4.69 4.34 -4.05
C ARG A 12 -4.82 5.30 -5.24
N LEU A 13 -3.71 5.87 -5.72
CA LEU A 13 -3.71 6.78 -6.88
C LEU A 13 -4.01 6.03 -8.18
N ASP A 14 -3.48 4.82 -8.35
CA ASP A 14 -3.77 3.95 -9.49
C ASP A 14 -5.25 3.56 -9.49
N TYR A 15 -5.80 3.22 -8.32
CA TYR A 15 -7.23 2.96 -8.14
C TYR A 15 -8.09 4.17 -8.50
N GLN A 16 -7.76 5.36 -7.98
CA GLN A 16 -8.44 6.62 -8.32
C GLN A 16 -8.46 6.87 -9.84
N SER A 17 -7.31 6.64 -10.49
CA SER A 17 -7.17 6.84 -11.94
C SER A 17 -8.07 5.88 -12.72
N ARG A 18 -8.14 4.61 -12.27
CA ARG A 18 -9.01 3.59 -12.89
C ARG A 18 -10.50 3.87 -12.74
N ILE A 19 -10.93 4.47 -11.63
CA ILE A 19 -12.35 4.78 -11.39
C ILE A 19 -12.76 6.20 -11.83
N GLY A 20 -11.81 7.01 -12.31
CA GLY A 20 -12.10 8.33 -12.88
C GLY A 20 -12.52 9.40 -11.86
N ARG A 21 -12.19 9.24 -10.56
CA ARG A 21 -12.46 10.26 -9.54
C ARG A 21 -11.43 10.25 -8.41
N PRO A 22 -11.21 11.39 -7.71
CA PRO A 22 -10.43 11.42 -6.49
C PRO A 22 -10.97 10.44 -5.44
N VAL A 23 -10.06 9.75 -4.75
CA VAL A 23 -10.39 8.85 -3.64
C VAL A 23 -9.56 9.22 -2.42
N THR A 24 -10.25 9.56 -1.33
CA THR A 24 -9.58 9.98 -0.09
C THR A 24 -9.18 8.79 0.79
N ILE A 25 -8.20 9.01 1.67
CA ILE A 25 -7.80 8.03 2.70
C ILE A 25 -8.99 7.66 3.61
N GLU A 26 -9.83 8.64 3.93
CA GLU A 26 -11.03 8.45 4.76
C GLU A 26 -12.01 7.47 4.11
N GLU A 27 -12.31 7.66 2.81
CA GLU A 27 -13.19 6.75 2.06
C GLU A 27 -12.69 5.32 2.08
N ILE A 28 -11.38 5.11 1.84
CA ILE A 28 -10.78 3.77 1.88
C ILE A 28 -10.91 3.16 3.27
N ALA A 29 -10.56 3.93 4.31
CA ALA A 29 -10.61 3.47 5.69
C ALA A 29 -12.02 3.03 6.09
N GLN A 30 -13.04 3.83 5.77
CA GLN A 30 -14.45 3.51 5.98
C GLN A 30 -14.86 2.26 5.19
N THR A 31 -14.48 2.18 3.91
CA THR A 31 -14.85 1.06 3.03
C THR A 31 -14.33 -0.28 3.54
N ILE A 32 -13.09 -0.34 4.04
CA ILE A 32 -12.49 -1.59 4.54
C ILE A 32 -12.69 -1.79 6.05
N GLY A 33 -13.33 -0.85 6.73
CA GLY A 33 -13.65 -0.93 8.15
C GLY A 33 -12.43 -0.82 9.07
N ILE A 34 -11.55 0.16 8.82
CA ILE A 34 -10.46 0.55 9.72
C ILE A 34 -10.52 2.04 10.04
N THR A 35 -9.74 2.50 11.01
CA THR A 35 -9.66 3.93 11.32
C THR A 35 -8.87 4.68 10.24
N ARG A 36 -9.23 5.94 9.99
CA ARG A 36 -8.46 6.85 9.14
C ARG A 36 -6.99 6.93 9.55
N GLN A 37 -6.73 6.97 10.86
CA GLN A 37 -5.36 7.00 11.40
C GLN A 37 -4.57 5.75 11.00
N SER A 38 -5.17 4.56 11.16
CA SER A 38 -4.53 3.31 10.74
C SER A 38 -4.24 3.30 9.24
N MET A 39 -5.18 3.77 8.41
CA MET A 39 -4.96 3.85 6.96
C MET A 39 -3.85 4.85 6.61
N SER A 40 -3.80 5.99 7.30
CA SER A 40 -2.72 6.98 7.15
C SER A 40 -1.36 6.41 7.55
N ASP A 41 -1.27 5.65 8.64
CA ASP A 41 -0.03 5.02 9.08
C ASP A 41 0.45 3.94 8.11
N ILE A 42 -0.47 3.20 7.49
CA ILE A 42 -0.17 2.26 6.41
C ILE A 42 0.35 3.00 5.18
N GLU A 43 -0.36 4.04 4.73
CA GLU A 43 -0.02 4.77 3.50
C GLU A 43 1.35 5.46 3.57
N ASN A 44 1.67 6.02 4.73
CA ASN A 44 2.94 6.69 4.98
C ASN A 44 4.07 5.73 5.41
N GLY A 45 3.84 4.41 5.40
CA GLY A 45 4.84 3.41 5.77
C GLY A 45 5.27 3.46 7.24
N ARG A 46 4.47 4.06 8.13
CA ARG A 46 4.67 4.05 9.58
C ARG A 46 4.31 2.71 10.20
N SER A 47 3.41 1.95 9.57
CA SER A 47 3.06 0.59 9.95
C SER A 47 2.75 -0.26 8.73
N LEU A 48 2.93 -1.59 8.85
CA LEU A 48 2.41 -2.53 7.86
C LEU A 48 0.97 -2.93 8.23
N PRO A 49 0.10 -3.18 7.25
CA PRO A 49 -1.25 -3.63 7.51
C PRO A 49 -1.24 -5.03 8.13
N ARG A 50 -2.25 -5.33 8.96
CA ARG A 50 -2.54 -6.71 9.35
C ARG A 50 -3.00 -7.50 8.13
N TYR A 51 -2.86 -8.83 8.18
CA TYR A 51 -3.24 -9.72 7.07
C TYR A 51 -4.68 -9.48 6.55
N GLY A 52 -5.65 -9.36 7.45
CA GLY A 52 -7.04 -9.08 7.07
C GLY A 52 -7.23 -7.71 6.41
N THR A 53 -6.46 -6.69 6.82
CA THR A 53 -6.47 -5.37 6.18
C THR A 53 -5.82 -5.44 4.80
N LEU A 54 -4.70 -6.16 4.67
CA LEU A 54 -4.03 -6.37 3.39
C LEU A 54 -4.97 -7.05 2.38
N ALA A 55 -5.65 -8.13 2.78
CA ALA A 55 -6.61 -8.83 1.94
C ALA A 55 -7.75 -7.92 1.44
N LYS A 56 -8.30 -7.08 2.33
CA LYS A 56 -9.34 -6.11 1.97
C LYS A 56 -8.82 -5.03 1.00
N LEU A 57 -7.58 -4.56 1.17
CA LEU A 57 -6.95 -3.62 0.25
C LEU A 57 -6.72 -4.25 -1.13
N CYS A 58 -6.21 -5.49 -1.18
CA CYS A 58 -6.08 -6.26 -2.42
C CYS A 58 -7.44 -6.39 -3.13
N GLN A 59 -8.50 -6.73 -2.39
CA GLN A 59 -9.84 -6.87 -2.95
C GLN A 59 -10.38 -5.53 -3.47
N LEU A 60 -10.27 -4.45 -2.70
CA LEU A 60 -10.77 -3.13 -3.07
C LEU A 60 -10.03 -2.56 -4.28
N TYR A 61 -8.71 -2.67 -4.30
CA TYR A 61 -7.88 -2.18 -5.39
C TYR A 61 -7.79 -3.17 -6.57
N GLY A 62 -8.28 -4.40 -6.44
CA GLY A 62 -8.17 -5.42 -7.48
C GLY A 62 -6.71 -5.68 -7.90
N VAL A 63 -5.84 -5.86 -6.90
CA VAL A 63 -4.39 -6.07 -7.07
C VAL A 63 -3.89 -7.20 -6.19
N GLU A 64 -2.72 -7.74 -6.50
CA GLU A 64 -2.09 -8.78 -5.71
C GLU A 64 -1.26 -8.18 -4.55
N PRO A 65 -0.94 -8.96 -3.50
CA PRO A 65 -0.11 -8.47 -2.39
C PRO A 65 1.26 -7.93 -2.84
N GLY A 66 1.83 -8.50 -3.90
CA GLY A 66 3.11 -8.05 -4.47
C GLY A 66 3.05 -6.66 -5.12
N ASP A 67 1.86 -6.19 -5.52
CA ASP A 67 1.67 -4.82 -5.99
C ASP A 67 1.69 -3.81 -4.83
N LEU A 68 1.38 -4.27 -3.61
CA LEU A 68 1.29 -3.45 -2.40
C LEU A 68 2.52 -3.52 -1.52
N LEU A 69 3.28 -4.61 -1.57
CA LEU A 69 4.41 -4.89 -0.69
C LEU A 69 5.66 -5.15 -1.52
N ASP A 70 6.74 -4.49 -1.13
CA ASP A 70 8.03 -4.56 -1.79
C ASP A 70 9.11 -4.95 -0.79
N TYR A 71 10.16 -5.62 -1.27
CA TYR A 71 11.30 -6.03 -0.46
C TYR A 71 12.51 -5.18 -0.82
N GLU A 72 12.87 -4.26 0.09
CA GLU A 72 14.04 -3.43 -0.07
C GLU A 72 15.26 -4.09 0.57
N ASP A 73 16.18 -4.59 -0.26
CA ASP A 73 17.52 -4.97 0.17
C ASP A 73 18.57 -3.96 -0.33
N ARG A 74 19.25 -3.33 0.64
CA ARG A 74 20.29 -2.33 0.37
C ARG A 74 21.52 -2.92 -0.33
N ARG A 75 21.70 -4.25 -0.34
CA ARG A 75 22.80 -4.94 -1.04
C ARG A 75 22.59 -5.00 -2.55
N THR A 76 21.35 -5.12 -3.02
CA THR A 76 21.02 -5.24 -4.44
C THR A 76 21.18 -3.91 -5.19
N LEU A 77 21.04 -2.77 -4.49
CA LEU A 77 21.23 -1.43 -5.04
C LEU A 77 22.66 -1.14 -5.52
N HIS A 78 23.68 -1.86 -5.05
CA HIS A 78 25.07 -1.68 -5.51
C HIS A 78 25.44 -2.51 -6.75
N LEU A 79 24.62 -3.51 -7.12
CA LEU A 79 24.91 -4.40 -8.25
C LEU A 79 24.32 -3.90 -9.58
N ALA A 80 23.42 -2.92 -9.54
CA ALA A 80 22.78 -2.33 -10.73
C ALA A 80 23.52 -1.10 -11.28
N THR A 81 24.65 -0.70 -10.68
CA THR A 81 25.47 0.45 -11.06
C THR A 81 26.89 0.08 -11.52
N ALA A 82 27.17 -1.22 -11.75
CA ALA A 82 28.39 -1.72 -12.36
C ALA A 82 28.07 -2.33 -13.73
#